data_AF-A0A109YAX0-F1
#
_entry.id   AF-A0A109YAX0-F1
#
_cell.length_a   1.000
_cell.length_b   1.000
_cell.length_c   1.000
_cell.angle_alpha   90.00
_cell.angle_beta   90.00
_cell.angle_gamma   90.00
#
_symmetry.space_group_name_H-M   'P 1'
#
loop_
_entity.id
_entity.type
_entity.pdbx_description
1 polymer ?
#
loop_
_entity_poly.entity_id
_entity_poly.type
_entity_poly.pdbx_seq_one_letter_code
_entity_poly.pdbx_strand_id
1 'polypeptide(L)' 'LEETERRNAAAAATAKKKEPDTHISKPLEENINRIQTDGLEARSIVEAISILSTKDVEEDKHPEKRMRAAYA' A
#
# COMPACT_ATOMS: atom_id res chain seq x y z
N LEU A 1 -46.73 -24.35 11.73
CA LEU A 1 -46.59 -23.07 12.47
C LEU A 1 -45.27 -23.04 13.25
N GLU A 2 -44.97 -24.03 14.10
CA GLU A 2 -43.69 -24.06 14.84
C GLU A 2 -42.43 -24.19 13.95
N GLU A 3 -42.47 -24.99 12.87
CA GLU A 3 -41.31 -25.18 11.99
C GLU A 3 -40.95 -23.91 11.20
N THR A 4 -41.97 -23.13 10.80
CA THR A 4 -41.81 -21.84 10.13
C THR A 4 -41.29 -20.77 11.09
N GLU A 5 -41.72 -20.80 12.36
CA GLU A 5 -41.22 -19.91 13.40
C GLU A 5 -39.77 -20.22 13.76
N ARG A 6 -39.38 -21.51 13.84
CA ARG A 6 -37.97 -21.90 14.05
C ARG A 6 -37.07 -21.47 12.88
N ARG A 7 -37.52 -21.62 11.63
CA ARG A 7 -36.76 -21.11 10.46
C ARG A 7 -36.65 -19.59 10.48
N ASN A 8 -37.71 -18.88 10.82
CA ASN A 8 -37.68 -17.42 10.92
C ASN A 8 -36.81 -16.92 12.08
N ALA A 9 -36.82 -17.60 13.22
CA ALA A 9 -35.95 -17.28 14.36
C ALA A 9 -34.48 -17.56 14.04
N ALA A 10 -34.17 -18.64 13.34
CA ALA A 10 -32.82 -18.95 12.87
C ALA A 10 -32.32 -17.90 11.85
N ALA A 11 -33.18 -17.48 10.91
CA ALA A 11 -32.87 -16.42 9.94
C ALA A 11 -32.63 -15.06 10.61
N ALA A 12 -33.45 -14.71 11.61
CA ALA A 12 -33.28 -13.48 12.40
C ALA A 12 -32.03 -13.52 13.30
N ALA A 13 -31.65 -14.69 13.81
CA ALA A 13 -30.42 -14.88 14.58
C ALA A 13 -29.16 -14.72 13.70
N THR A 14 -29.20 -15.18 12.44
CA THR A 14 -28.11 -14.94 11.48
C THR A 14 -28.02 -13.49 11.01
N ALA A 15 -29.14 -12.76 10.94
CA ALA A 15 -29.17 -11.35 10.58
C ALA A 15 -28.70 -10.41 11.70
N LYS A 16 -28.67 -10.88 12.96
CA LYS A 16 -28.14 -10.13 14.11
C LYS A 16 -26.61 -10.23 14.27
N LYS A 17 -25.89 -10.81 13.30
CA LYS A 17 -24.43 -10.70 13.27
C LYS A 17 -24.09 -9.22 13.09
N LYS A 18 -23.66 -8.58 14.18
CA LYS A 18 -23.14 -7.21 14.21
C LYS A 18 -22.18 -7.04 13.04
N GLU A 19 -22.37 -5.97 12.26
CA GLU A 19 -21.39 -5.58 11.26
C GLU A 19 -20.00 -5.48 11.90
N PRO A 20 -18.94 -5.89 11.19
CA PRO A 20 -17.60 -5.83 11.75
C PRO A 20 -17.27 -4.39 12.12
N ASP A 21 -16.70 -4.19 13.31
CA ASP A 21 -16.16 -2.88 13.68
C ASP A 21 -15.05 -2.52 12.69
N THR A 22 -15.22 -1.39 12.00
CA THR A 22 -14.24 -0.88 11.04
C THR A 22 -13.55 0.35 11.62
N HIS A 23 -12.54 0.84 10.90
CA HIS A 23 -11.86 2.10 11.20
C HIS A 23 -12.81 3.31 11.32
N ILE A 24 -14.06 3.19 10.83
CA ILE A 24 -15.11 4.22 10.91
C ILE A 24 -15.71 4.28 12.32
N SER A 25 -15.91 3.13 12.99
CA SER A 25 -16.50 3.07 14.33
C SER A 25 -15.45 3.15 15.43
N LYS A 26 -14.24 2.65 15.17
CA LYS A 26 -13.11 2.65 16.11
C LYS A 26 -11.80 2.92 15.38
N PRO A 27 -10.86 3.69 15.95
CA PRO A 27 -9.52 3.83 15.37
C PRO A 27 -8.82 2.48 15.19
N LEU A 28 -7.94 2.39 14.21
CA LEU A 28 -7.10 1.21 14.01
C LEU A 28 -6.10 1.07 15.16
N GLU A 29 -5.97 -0.13 15.71
CA GLU A 29 -4.92 -0.44 16.68
C GLU A 29 -3.55 -0.40 15.99
N GLU A 30 -2.59 0.27 16.60
CA GLU A 30 -1.24 0.39 16.05
C GLU A 30 -0.46 -0.91 16.21
N ASN A 31 0.29 -1.29 15.18
CA ASN A 31 1.17 -2.46 15.24
C ASN A 31 2.48 -2.12 15.94
N ILE A 32 2.62 -2.51 17.21
CA ILE A 32 3.84 -2.34 18.01
C ILE A 32 5.06 -3.09 17.47
N ASN A 33 4.86 -4.09 16.60
CA ASN A 33 5.94 -4.85 15.95
C ASN A 33 6.32 -4.26 14.59
N ARG A 34 5.91 -3.02 14.28
CA ARG A 34 6.32 -2.34 13.06
C ARG A 34 7.82 -2.03 13.14
N ILE A 35 8.59 -2.67 12.28
CA ILE A 35 10.01 -2.36 12.09
C ILE A 35 10.10 -0.95 11.49
N GLN A 36 10.79 -0.04 12.18
CA GLN A 36 11.15 1.25 11.60
C GLN A 36 12.29 1.05 10.62
N THR A 37 12.11 1.51 9.38
CA THR A 37 13.16 1.51 8.36
C THR A 37 13.81 2.88 8.35
N ASP A 38 15.12 2.93 8.53
CA ASP A 38 15.91 4.14 8.32
C ASP A 38 16.10 4.35 6.81
N GLY A 39 15.19 5.12 6.19
CA GLY A 39 15.23 5.34 4.75
C GLY A 39 14.08 6.18 4.21
N LEU A 40 14.08 6.38 2.88
CA LEU A 40 13.01 7.08 2.18
C LEU A 40 11.81 6.15 1.99
N GLU A 41 10.65 6.54 2.54
CA GLU A 41 9.38 5.85 2.33
C GLU A 41 8.56 6.57 1.25
N ALA A 42 7.97 5.82 0.32
CA ALA A 42 7.03 6.33 -0.68
C ALA A 42 5.60 5.91 -0.33
N ARG A 43 4.64 6.85 -0.40
CA ARG A 43 3.19 6.57 -0.24
C ARG A 43 2.41 6.70 -1.54
N SER A 44 3.04 7.20 -2.60
CA SER A 44 2.46 7.30 -3.95
C SER A 44 3.38 6.70 -5.01
N ILE A 45 2.81 6.35 -6.16
CA ILE A 45 3.58 5.83 -7.32
C ILE A 45 4.61 6.87 -7.79
N VAL A 46 4.24 8.15 -7.76
CA VAL A 46 5.12 9.25 -8.18
C VAL A 46 6.33 9.37 -7.24
N GLU A 47 6.10 9.30 -5.92
CA GLU A 47 7.18 9.31 -4.93
C GLU A 47 8.10 8.11 -5.09
N ALA A 48 7.55 6.92 -5.32
CA ALA A 48 8.35 5.72 -5.52
C ALA A 48 9.26 5.84 -6.75
N ILE A 49 8.75 6.37 -7.85
CA ILE A 49 9.54 6.63 -9.07
C ILE A 49 10.63 7.65 -8.79
N SER A 50 10.35 8.68 -8.01
CA SER A 50 11.34 9.71 -7.66
C SER A 50 12.45 9.15 -6.77
N ILE A 51 12.10 8.35 -5.76
CA ILE A 51 13.07 7.77 -4.82
C ILE A 51 13.95 6.71 -5.49
N LEU A 52 13.39 5.92 -6.43
CA LEU A 52 14.09 4.81 -7.08
C LEU A 52 14.67 5.16 -8.45
N SER A 53 14.46 6.38 -8.96
CA SER A 53 14.99 6.80 -10.25
C SER A 53 16.50 6.85 -10.23
N THR A 54 17.15 6.17 -11.18
CA THR A 54 18.59 6.27 -11.45
C THR A 54 18.91 7.22 -12.61
N LYS A 55 17.94 8.06 -13.00
CA LYS A 55 18.01 8.92 -14.21
C LYS A 55 19.02 10.07 -14.13
N ASP A 56 19.71 10.24 -13.01
CA ASP A 56 20.62 11.37 -12.81
C ASP A 56 22.00 11.23 -13.47
N VAL A 57 22.30 10.08 -14.09
CA VAL A 57 23.48 9.97 -14.95
C VAL A 57 23.02 9.82 -16.38
N GLU A 58 22.76 10.96 -17.03
CA GLU A 58 22.83 11.09 -18.48
C GLU A 58 24.29 10.82 -18.90
N GLU A 59 24.70 9.57 -18.84
CA GLU A 59 25.94 9.13 -19.48
C GLU A 59 25.80 9.45 -20.96
N ASP A 60 26.73 10.25 -21.50
CA ASP A 60 26.73 10.54 -22.93
C ASP A 60 26.98 9.23 -23.69
N LYS A 61 25.89 8.67 -24.23
CA LYS A 61 25.90 7.42 -24.99
C LYS A 61 26.64 7.56 -26.33
N HIS A 62 27.05 8.76 -26.74
CA HIS A 62 27.78 8.99 -27.98
C HIS A 62 29.29 8.79 -27.75
N PRO A 63 29.88 7.72 -28.29
CA PRO A 63 31.32 7.48 -28.15
C PRO A 63 32.17 8.60 -28.76
N GLU A 64 31.69 9.25 -29.82
CA GLU A 64 32.38 10.38 -30.47
C GLU A 64 32.59 11.57 -29.52
N LYS A 65 31.55 11.92 -28.74
CA LYS A 65 31.61 13.02 -27.77
C LYS A 65 32.47 12.66 -26.56
N ARG A 66 32.39 11.40 -26.10
CA ARG A 66 33.26 10.87 -25.03
C ARG A 66 34.74 10.94 -25.42
N MET A 67 35.08 10.57 -26.66
CA MET A 67 36.46 10.62 -27.14
C MET A 67 37.00 12.04 -27.21
N ARG A 68 36.17 13.00 -27.66
CA ARG A 68 36.55 14.41 -27.76
C ARG A 68 36.79 15.06 -26.39
N ALA A 69 35.98 14.73 -25.38
CA ALA A 69 36.13 15.27 -24.03
C ALA A 69 37.36 14.72 -23.28
N ALA A 70 37.80 13.49 -23.58
CA ALA A 70 38.99 12.90 -22.97
C ALA A 70 40.32 13.37 -23.59
N TYR A 71 40.27 13.96 -24.79
CA TYR A 71 41.46 14.41 -25.53
C TYR A 71 41.79 15.90 -25.30
N ALA A 72 40.82 16.71 -24.89
CA ALA A 72 41.01 18.12 -24.53
C ALA A 72 41.50 18.27 -23.09
#